data_AF-A0A7C5QFI3-F1
#
_entry.id   AF-A0A7C5QFI3-F1
#
_cell.length_a   1.000
_cell.length_b   1.000
_cell.length_c   1.000
_cell.angle_alpha   90.00
_cell.angle_beta   90.00
_cell.angle_gamma   90.00
#
_symmetry.space_group_name_H-M   'P 1'
#
loop_
_entity.id
_entity.type
_entity.pdbx_description
1 polymer ?
#
loop_
_entity_poly.entity_id
_entity_poly.type
_entity_poly.pdbx_seq_one_letter_code
_entity_poly.pdbx_strand_id
1 'polypeptide(L)' 'MEPGSTRNIDVSTWRTSKPVINYENCTNCLICWIYCPEPAILVDSSGKVAIDYMHCKGCGICAAECPRKAIAMEVE' A
#
# COMPACT_ATOMS: atom_id res chain seq x y z
N MET A 1 19.81 -15.92 7.09
CA MET A 1 18.87 -14.80 6.93
C MET A 1 19.38 -13.66 7.80
N GLU A 2 19.59 -12.49 7.21
CA GLU A 2 19.94 -11.29 7.98
C GLU A 2 18.67 -10.62 8.52
N PRO A 3 18.66 -10.08 9.74
CA PRO A 3 17.52 -9.33 10.27
C PRO A 3 17.12 -8.18 9.33
N GLY A 4 15.82 -7.97 9.11
CA GLY A 4 15.31 -6.88 8.25
C GLY A 4 15.43 -7.12 6.74
N SER A 5 15.89 -8.30 6.31
CA SER A 5 16.01 -8.66 4.89
C SER A 5 14.68 -8.80 4.13
N THR A 6 13.53 -8.71 4.80
CA THR A 6 12.20 -8.77 4.17
C THR A 6 12.00 -7.74 3.06
N ARG A 7 12.69 -6.60 3.12
CA ARG A 7 12.69 -5.56 2.06
C ARG A 7 13.30 -6.01 0.73
N ASN A 8 13.99 -7.15 0.70
CA ASN A 8 14.62 -7.69 -0.49
C ASN A 8 13.86 -8.90 -1.05
N ILE A 9 12.66 -9.18 -0.52
CA ILE A 9 11.87 -10.35 -0.88
C ILE A 9 10.61 -9.87 -1.61
N ASP A 10 10.43 -10.35 -2.84
CA ASP A 10 9.17 -10.19 -3.56
C ASP A 10 8.11 -11.09 -2.92
N VAL A 11 7.09 -10.46 -2.32
CA VAL A 11 5.95 -11.12 -1.68
C VAL A 11 4.67 -10.95 -2.50
N SER A 12 4.79 -10.51 -3.75
CA SER A 12 3.63 -10.16 -4.57
C SER A 12 2.65 -11.30 -4.78
N THR A 13 3.16 -12.54 -4.79
CA THR A 13 2.37 -13.76 -4.97
C THR A 13 1.52 -14.16 -3.76
N TRP A 14 1.65 -13.47 -2.62
CA TRP A 14 0.96 -13.84 -1.37
C TRP A 14 -0.47 -13.31 -1.27
N ARG A 15 -0.83 -12.33 -2.11
CA ARG A 15 -2.12 -11.65 -2.06
C ARG A 15 -3.14 -12.32 -2.97
N THR A 16 -4.41 -12.34 -2.53
CA THR A 16 -5.57 -12.69 -3.38
C THR A 16 -6.21 -11.44 -4.00
N SER A 17 -5.98 -10.28 -3.39
CA SER A 17 -6.51 -8.98 -3.83
C SER A 17 -5.47 -7.90 -3.59
N LYS A 18 -5.49 -6.84 -4.41
CA LYS A 18 -4.59 -5.70 -4.29
C LYS A 18 -5.35 -4.39 -4.06
N PRO A 19 -4.78 -3.44 -3.30
CA PRO A 19 -5.36 -2.10 -3.19
C PRO A 19 -5.14 -1.32 -4.49
N VAL A 20 -6.13 -0.53 -4.91
CA VAL A 20 -6.06 0.39 -6.07
C VAL A 20 -6.48 1.78 -5.61
N ILE A 21 -5.65 2.79 -5.89
CA ILE A 21 -5.89 4.19 -5.48
C ILE A 21 -6.68 4.90 -6.56
N ASN A 22 -7.83 5.46 -6.20
CA ASN A 22 -8.49 6.51 -6.96
C ASN A 22 -7.83 7.87 -6.62
N TYR A 23 -7.00 8.34 -7.54
CA TYR A 23 -6.24 9.57 -7.37
C TYR A 23 -7.08 10.85 -7.38
N GLU A 24 -8.29 10.83 -7.94
CA GLU A 24 -9.19 11.99 -7.92
C GLU A 24 -9.74 12.24 -6.51
N ASN A 25 -9.92 11.16 -5.73
CA ASN A 25 -10.41 11.22 -4.36
C ASN A 25 -9.30 11.28 -3.30
N CYS A 26 -8.06 10.93 -3.68
CA CYS A 26 -6.91 10.92 -2.80
C CYS A 26 -6.41 12.34 -2.53
N THR A 27 -6.31 12.73 -1.26
CA THR A 27 -5.80 14.03 -0.84
C THR A 27 -4.34 14.00 -0.37
N ASN A 28 -3.64 12.88 -0.57
CA ASN A 28 -2.27 12.65 -0.08
C ASN A 28 -2.11 12.89 1.44
N CYS A 29 -3.12 12.58 2.26
CA CYS A 29 -3.08 12.75 3.72
C CYS A 29 -2.14 11.78 4.47
N LEU A 30 -1.54 10.82 3.76
CA LEU A 30 -0.56 9.84 4.25
C LEU A 30 -1.06 8.88 5.36
N ILE A 31 -2.34 8.86 5.70
CA ILE A 31 -2.89 7.89 6.68
C ILE A 31 -2.63 6.44 6.23
N CYS A 32 -2.87 6.12 4.96
CA CYS A 32 -2.56 4.80 4.41
C CYS A 32 -1.08 4.41 4.57
N TRP A 33 -0.17 5.38 4.50
CA TRP A 33 1.27 5.17 4.71
C TRP A 33 1.58 4.89 6.18
N ILE A 34 1.00 5.65 7.11
CA ILE A 34 1.19 5.48 8.56
C ILE A 34 0.71 4.12 9.03
N TYR A 35 -0.45 3.66 8.54
CA TYR A 35 -1.07 2.41 8.99
C TYR A 35 -0.62 1.16 8.23
N CYS A 36 0.18 1.31 7.16
CA CYS A 36 0.65 0.12 6.46
C CYS A 36 1.66 -0.64 7.35
N PRO A 37 1.42 -1.93 7.68
CA PRO A 37 2.36 -2.71 8.47
C PRO A 37 3.60 -3.13 7.67
N GLU A 38 3.57 -2.93 6.35
CA GLU A 38 4.64 -3.27 5.42
C GLU A 38 5.15 -1.99 4.74
N PRO A 39 6.38 -1.96 4.21
CA PRO A 39 6.89 -0.83 3.43
C PRO A 39 6.30 -0.81 2.01
N ALA A 40 4.98 -0.98 1.87
CA ALA A 40 4.28 -1.14 0.60
C ALA A 40 3.59 0.13 0.10
N ILE A 41 3.51 1.17 0.93
CA ILE A 41 3.03 2.50 0.51
C ILE A 41 4.25 3.39 0.33
N LEU A 42 4.42 3.92 -0.88
CA LEU A 42 5.50 4.82 -1.25
C LEU A 42 4.98 6.26 -1.29
N VAL A 43 5.86 7.20 -0.98
CA VAL A 43 5.59 8.64 -1.08
C VAL A 43 6.73 9.24 -1.90
N ASP A 44 6.40 9.85 -3.03
CA ASP A 44 7.41 10.50 -3.87
C ASP A 44 7.82 11.88 -3.34
N SER A 45 8.76 12.54 -4.02
CA SER A 45 9.25 13.87 -3.62
C SER A 45 8.19 14.98 -3.69
N SER A 46 7.07 14.75 -4.38
CA SER A 46 5.92 15.66 -4.43
C SER A 46 4.87 15.37 -3.35
N GLY A 47 5.09 14.34 -2.53
CA GLY A 47 4.14 13.89 -1.52
C GLY A 47 3.03 12.99 -2.07
N LYS A 48 3.12 12.54 -3.33
CA LYS A 48 2.11 11.69 -3.94
C LYS A 48 2.29 10.25 -3.50
N VAL A 49 1.17 9.61 -3.15
CA VAL A 49 1.14 8.22 -2.69
C VAL A 49 1.14 7.24 -3.87
N ALA A 50 1.94 6.20 -3.78
CA ALA A 50 1.91 5.05 -4.69
C ALA A 50 1.97 3.74 -3.89
N ILE A 51 1.61 2.62 -4.54
CA ILE A 51 1.69 1.29 -3.92
C ILE A 51 2.84 0.52 -4.57
N ASP A 52 3.73 -0.01 -3.75
CA ASP A 52 4.71 -1.00 -4.14
C ASP A 52 4.08 -2.40 -4.07
N TYR A 53 3.67 -2.92 -5.23
CA TYR A 53 3.08 -4.25 -5.30
C TYR A 53 4.08 -5.39 -5.10
N MET A 54 5.40 -5.16 -5.11
CA MET A 54 6.33 -6.23 -4.75
C MET A 54 6.26 -6.55 -3.26
N HIS A 55 6.05 -5.52 -2.44
CA HIS A 55 5.98 -5.65 -0.98
C HIS A 55 4.55 -5.64 -0.41
N CYS A 56 3.55 -5.35 -1.25
CA CYS A 56 2.15 -5.35 -0.85
C CYS A 56 1.59 -6.77 -0.70
N LYS A 57 1.24 -7.13 0.53
CA LYS A 57 0.57 -8.40 0.87
C LYS A 57 -0.94 -8.41 0.65
N GLY A 58 -1.54 -7.28 0.26
CA GLY A 58 -2.98 -7.20 0.01
C GLY A 58 -3.88 -7.26 1.25
N CYS A 59 -3.38 -6.87 2.43
CA CYS A 59 -4.12 -7.00 3.70
C CYS A 59 -5.34 -6.07 3.85
N GLY A 60 -5.49 -5.04 3.01
CA GLY A 60 -6.65 -4.14 3.01
C GLY A 60 -6.68 -3.05 4.09
N ILE A 61 -5.70 -2.99 5.01
CA ILE A 61 -5.65 -1.97 6.08
C ILE A 61 -5.65 -0.54 5.50
N CYS A 62 -4.86 -0.29 4.45
CA CYS A 62 -4.82 1.02 3.80
C CYS A 62 -6.19 1.47 3.25
N ALA A 63 -7.01 0.53 2.77
CA ALA A 63 -8.36 0.81 2.30
C ALA A 63 -9.33 1.07 3.46
N ALA A 64 -9.25 0.29 4.54
CA ALA A 64 -10.06 0.47 5.73
C ALA A 64 -9.79 1.82 6.43
N GLU A 65 -8.52 2.20 6.55
CA GLU A 65 -8.10 3.43 7.24
C GLU A 65 -8.19 4.69 6.38
N CYS A 66 -8.45 4.56 5.06
CA CYS A 66 -8.53 5.73 4.19
C CYS A 66 -9.80 6.55 4.51
N PRO A 67 -9.70 7.76 5.09
CA PRO A 67 -10.89 8.54 5.48
C PRO A 67 -11.68 9.03 4.27
N ARG A 68 -11.04 9.10 3.10
CA ARG A 68 -11.66 9.51 1.83
C ARG A 68 -12.22 8.34 1.03
N LYS A 69 -12.05 7.10 1.50
CA LYS A 69 -12.36 5.88 0.74
C LYS A 69 -11.79 5.91 -0.68
N ALA A 70 -10.59 6.49 -0.80
CA ALA A 70 -9.89 6.65 -2.07
C ALA A 70 -9.12 5.38 -2.48
N ILE A 71 -9.20 4.30 -1.70
CA ILE A 71 -8.53 3.04 -1.97
C ILE A 71 -9.58 1.93 -1.96
N ALA A 72 -9.65 1.16 -3.04
CA ALA A 72 -10.51 -0.02 -3.17
C ALA A 72 -9.64 -1.28 -3.21
N MET A 73 -10.18 -2.43 -2.78
CA MET A 73 -9.53 -3.73 -2.94
C MET A 73 -10.10 -4.41 -4.20
N GLU A 74 -9.22 -4.82 -5.10
CA GLU A 74 -9.58 -5.51 -6.35
C GLU A 74 -8.95 -6.90 -6.37
N VAL A 75 -9.69 -7.91 -6.85
CA VAL A 75 -9.15 -9.27 -7.06
C VAL A 75 -8.14 -9.22 -8.20
N GLU A 76 -7.00 -9.89 -8.01
CA GLU A 76 -5.93 -9.95 -9.00
C GLU A 76 -6.17 -11.01 -10.08
#